data_AF-A0A2N6A4F4-F1
#
_entry.id   AF-A0A2N6A4F4-F1
#
_cell.length_a   1.000
_cell.length_b   1.000
_cell.length_c   1.000
_cell.angle_alpha   90.00
_cell.angle_beta   90.00
_cell.angle_gamma   90.00
#
_symmetry.space_group_name_H-M   'P 1'
#
loop_
_entity.id
_entity.type
_entity.pdbx_description
1 polymer ?
#
loop_
_entity_poly.entity_id
_entity_poly.type
_entity_poly.pdbx_seq_one_letter_code
_entity_poly.pdbx_strand_id
1 'polypeptide(L)'
;METAISIQTLLKRLTDGEITPAECSDALQSLQQKHLQVGDYARLDLGRRQRTGFPEVVYAPGKSEEELRGILQTLIDHDRHNILVSRLTEQQYNDLVRPEVASRYYGRSSTAVFAMRPPESGTGSVAIVTAGTSDLGIAEEAELACIHAGSSVTRFADVGIAGIDRLL
;
A
#
# COMPACT_ATOMS: atom_id res chain seq x y z
N MET A 1 2.45 26.49 11.81
CA MET A 1 1.27 26.82 10.98
C MET A 1 1.77 27.19 9.60
N GLU A 2 2.01 26.19 8.76
CA GLU A 2 2.35 26.42 7.35
C GLU A 2 1.03 26.59 6.61
N THR A 3 0.72 27.82 6.19
CA THR A 3 -0.52 28.12 5.47
C THR A 3 -0.44 27.46 4.11
N ALA A 4 -1.16 26.35 3.91
CA ALA A 4 -1.21 25.66 2.64
C ALA A 4 -1.71 26.62 1.54
N ILE A 5 -0.83 26.97 0.60
CA ILE A 5 -1.18 27.79 -0.55
C ILE A 5 -2.18 26.99 -1.40
N SER A 6 -3.33 27.58 -1.70
CA SER A 6 -4.34 26.98 -2.58
C SER A 6 -3.79 26.79 -4.00
N ILE A 7 -4.16 25.70 -4.67
CA ILE A 7 -3.80 25.46 -6.08
C ILE A 7 -4.22 26.65 -6.96
N GLN A 8 -5.37 27.27 -6.69
CA GLN A 8 -5.82 28.45 -7.44
C GLN A 8 -4.87 29.63 -7.26
N THR A 9 -4.36 29.85 -6.04
CA THR A 9 -3.39 30.90 -5.76
C THR A 9 -2.08 30.61 -6.48
N LEU A 10 -1.63 29.36 -6.50
CA LEU A 10 -0.39 28.97 -7.18
C LEU A 10 -0.49 29.13 -8.70
N LEU A 11 -1.61 28.73 -9.31
CA LEU A 11 -1.86 28.92 -10.74
C LEU A 11 -1.96 30.40 -11.11
N LYS A 12 -2.56 31.22 -10.23
CA LYS A 12 -2.64 32.66 -10.43
C LYS A 12 -1.25 33.31 -10.44
N ARG A 13 -0.36 32.92 -9.51
CA ARG A 13 1.02 33.42 -9.48
C ARG A 13 1.80 33.03 -10.75
N LEU A 14 1.52 31.87 -11.33
CA LEU A 14 2.09 31.47 -12.62
C LEU A 14 1.55 32.33 -13.76
N THR A 15 0.24 32.55 -13.84
CA THR A 15 -0.37 33.39 -14.89
C THR A 15 0.04 34.85 -14.78
N ASP A 16 0.27 35.33 -13.56
CA ASP A 16 0.70 36.71 -13.26
C ASP A 16 2.22 36.88 -13.48
N GLY A 17 2.95 35.80 -13.79
CA GLY A 17 4.39 35.83 -14.07
C GLY A 17 5.28 35.96 -12.83
N GLU A 18 4.73 35.79 -11.63
CA GLU A 18 5.47 35.87 -10.36
C GLU A 18 6.35 34.63 -10.10
N ILE A 19 5.99 33.51 -10.71
CA ILE A 19 6.74 32.25 -10.66
C ILE A 19 6.85 31.68 -12.06
N THR A 20 7.95 30.98 -12.31
CA THR A 20 8.18 30.24 -13.55
C THR A 20 7.36 28.95 -13.60
N PRO A 21 7.15 28.36 -14.78
CA PRO A 21 6.54 27.03 -14.90
C PRO A 21 7.26 25.95 -14.08
N ALA A 22 8.60 26.04 -13.95
CA ALA A 22 9.39 25.13 -13.13
C ALA A 22 9.06 25.29 -11.63
N GLU A 23 9.06 26.52 -11.11
CA GLU A 23 8.72 26.80 -9.71
C GLU A 23 7.26 26.44 -9.37
N CYS A 24 6.34 26.64 -10.32
CA CYS A 24 4.96 26.20 -10.17
C CYS A 24 4.85 24.67 -10.10
N SER A 25 5.57 23.96 -10.98
CA SER A 25 5.64 22.49 -10.95
C SER A 25 6.17 21.97 -9.61
N ASP A 26 7.26 22.54 -9.10
CA ASP A 26 7.85 22.13 -7.82
C ASP A 26 6.90 22.39 -6.64
N ALA A 27 6.20 23.53 -6.64
CA ALA A 27 5.22 23.87 -5.62
C ALA A 27 3.94 23.01 -5.71
N LEU A 28 3.52 22.60 -6.91
CA LEU A 28 2.44 21.62 -7.09
C LEU A 28 2.87 20.25 -6.56
N GLN A 29 4.11 19.85 -6.83
CA GLN A 29 4.66 18.57 -6.40
C GLN A 29 4.78 18.50 -4.86
N SER A 30 5.17 19.60 -4.20
CA SER A 30 5.20 19.68 -2.74
C SER A 30 3.81 19.64 -2.11
N LEU A 31 2.80 20.28 -2.73
CA LEU A 31 1.39 20.16 -2.33
C LEU A 31 0.83 18.73 -2.53
N GLN A 32 1.35 17.99 -3.50
CA GLN A 32 1.01 16.59 -3.77
C GLN A 32 1.73 15.59 -2.85
N GLN A 33 2.92 15.94 -2.32
CA GLN A 33 3.65 15.13 -1.35
C GLN A 33 3.10 15.29 0.08
N LYS A 34 1.85 14.85 0.31
CA LYS A 34 1.27 14.77 1.65
C LYS A 34 1.87 13.62 2.45
N HIS A 35 3.04 13.87 3.00
CA HIS A 35 3.53 13.05 4.11
C HIS A 35 2.80 13.47 5.38
N LEU A 36 2.27 12.50 6.12
CA LEU A 36 1.59 12.73 7.37
C LEU A 36 2.37 12.09 8.51
N GLN A 37 2.77 12.92 9.48
CA GLN A 37 3.41 12.44 10.70
C GLN A 37 2.34 11.80 11.61
N VAL A 38 2.61 10.58 12.07
CA VAL A 38 1.76 9.84 13.01
C VAL A 38 2.59 9.55 14.25
N GLY A 39 2.26 10.21 15.35
CA GLY A 39 3.10 10.19 16.55
C GLY A 39 4.54 10.59 16.25
N ASP A 40 5.47 9.97 16.94
CA ASP A 40 6.93 10.06 16.74
C ASP A 40 7.52 8.86 15.97
N TYR A 41 6.67 7.90 15.56
CA TYR A 41 7.10 6.59 15.06
C TYR A 41 6.84 6.34 13.57
N ALA A 42 5.99 7.14 12.90
CA ALA A 42 5.69 6.94 11.49
C ALA A 42 5.48 8.23 10.71
N ARG A 43 5.91 8.21 9.44
CA ARG A 43 5.63 9.24 8.45
C ARG A 43 5.02 8.58 7.22
N LEU A 44 3.70 8.71 7.09
CA LEU A 44 2.91 8.04 6.07
C LEU A 44 2.92 8.83 4.77
N ASP A 45 3.08 8.16 3.64
CA ASP A 45 3.01 8.78 2.32
C ASP A 45 1.63 8.59 1.70
N LEU A 46 0.72 9.54 1.96
CA LEU A 46 -0.67 9.46 1.48
C LEU A 46 -0.77 9.55 -0.05
N GLY A 47 0.27 10.07 -0.71
CA GLY A 47 0.36 10.23 -2.16
C GLY A 47 1.01 9.04 -2.88
N ARG A 48 1.51 8.01 -2.17
CA ARG A 48 2.27 6.91 -2.77
C ARG A 48 1.58 6.30 -3.98
N ARG A 49 0.31 5.91 -3.81
CA ARG A 49 -0.48 5.26 -4.87
C ARG A 49 -0.59 6.11 -6.13
N GLN A 50 -0.74 7.42 -6.01
CA GLN A 50 -0.83 8.30 -7.17
C GLN A 50 0.51 8.42 -7.92
N ARG A 51 1.64 8.32 -7.20
CA ARG A 51 2.97 8.43 -7.79
C ARG A 51 3.50 7.10 -8.35
N THR A 52 3.16 5.98 -7.71
CA THR A 52 3.76 4.67 -8.02
C THR A 52 2.76 3.65 -8.57
N GLY A 53 1.46 3.95 -8.53
CA GLY A 53 0.41 2.96 -8.81
C GLY A 53 0.23 1.91 -7.71
N PHE A 54 0.99 2.00 -6.61
CA PHE A 54 1.03 0.98 -5.56
C PHE A 54 0.54 1.55 -4.21
N PRO A 55 -0.34 0.84 -3.48
CA PRO A 55 -0.82 1.32 -2.19
C PRO A 55 0.28 1.33 -1.12
N GLU A 56 -0.02 1.98 0.01
CA GLU A 56 0.89 1.97 1.17
C GLU A 56 0.92 0.58 1.82
N VAL A 57 2.11 0.17 2.27
CA VAL A 57 2.33 -1.09 2.99
C VAL A 57 2.89 -0.78 4.37
N VAL A 58 2.27 -1.33 5.40
CA VAL A 58 2.70 -1.22 6.79
C VAL A 58 3.55 -2.44 7.14
N TYR A 59 4.83 -2.21 7.42
CA TYR A 59 5.71 -3.24 7.95
C TYR A 59 5.50 -3.42 9.45
N ALA A 60 4.96 -4.54 9.90
CA ALA A 60 4.60 -4.74 11.31
C ALA A 60 5.76 -5.01 12.29
N PRO A 61 6.84 -5.74 11.92
CA PRO A 61 7.85 -6.11 12.89
C PRO A 61 8.53 -4.91 13.55
N GLY A 62 8.69 -5.00 14.86
CA GLY A 62 9.27 -3.95 15.70
C GLY A 62 8.30 -2.85 16.09
N LYS A 63 7.06 -2.85 15.60
CA LYS A 63 6.02 -1.90 16.03
C LYS A 63 5.21 -2.42 17.20
N SER A 64 4.86 -1.53 18.12
CA SER A 64 3.89 -1.81 19.17
C SER A 64 2.47 -1.90 18.59
N GLU A 65 1.54 -2.48 19.35
CA GLU A 65 0.13 -2.53 18.96
C GLU A 65 -0.49 -1.12 18.82
N GLU A 66 -0.07 -0.19 19.68
CA GLU A 66 -0.51 1.21 19.66
C GLU A 66 -0.03 1.93 18.40
N GLU A 67 1.22 1.70 18.00
CA GLU A 67 1.80 2.24 16.77
C GLU A 67 1.09 1.69 15.53
N LEU A 68 0.86 0.37 15.48
CA LEU A 68 0.10 -0.26 14.40
C LEU A 68 -1.32 0.27 14.29
N ARG A 69 -2.01 0.40 15.42
CA ARG A 69 -3.36 0.94 15.48
C ARG A 69 -3.40 2.40 15.02
N GLY A 70 -2.44 3.22 15.46
CA GLY A 70 -2.31 4.62 15.07
C GLY A 70 -2.08 4.78 13.57
N ILE A 71 -1.17 3.99 12.99
CA ILE A 71 -0.91 3.97 11.55
C ILE A 71 -2.17 3.57 10.77
N LEU A 72 -2.81 2.45 11.15
CA LEU A 72 -3.98 1.95 10.45
C LEU A 72 -5.16 2.92 10.53
N GLN A 73 -5.45 3.45 11.71
CA GLN A 73 -6.52 4.44 11.90
C GLN A 73 -6.27 5.68 11.03
N THR A 74 -5.04 6.19 11.05
CA THR A 74 -4.69 7.37 10.25
C THR A 74 -4.87 7.11 8.76
N LEU A 75 -4.42 5.96 8.24
CA LEU A 75 -4.61 5.62 6.83
C LEU A 75 -6.10 5.55 6.47
N ILE A 76 -6.92 4.92 7.32
CA ILE A 76 -8.36 4.79 7.10
C ILE A 76 -9.07 6.15 7.14
N ASP A 77 -8.75 7.00 8.13
CA ASP A 77 -9.33 8.35 8.29
C ASP A 77 -9.00 9.25 7.08
N HIS A 78 -7.89 9.00 6.42
CA HIS A 78 -7.48 9.66 5.18
C HIS A 78 -7.95 8.92 3.90
N ASP A 79 -9.02 8.13 4.00
CA ASP A 79 -9.66 7.37 2.91
C ASP A 79 -8.66 6.53 2.10
N ARG A 80 -7.67 5.94 2.78
CA ARG A 80 -6.83 4.89 2.20
C ARG A 80 -7.53 3.56 2.43
N HIS A 81 -7.47 2.72 1.41
CA HIS A 81 -8.12 1.42 1.34
C HIS A 81 -7.10 0.40 0.83
N ASN A 82 -7.41 -0.89 0.97
CA ASN A 82 -6.53 -1.97 0.48
C ASN A 82 -5.12 -1.87 1.12
N ILE A 83 -5.09 -1.57 2.43
CA ILE A 83 -3.86 -1.36 3.20
C ILE A 83 -3.25 -2.71 3.52
N LEU A 84 -2.08 -3.00 2.96
CA LEU A 84 -1.33 -4.22 3.25
C LEU A 84 -0.52 -4.04 4.53
N VAL A 85 -0.63 -5.00 5.45
CA VAL A 85 0.20 -5.08 6.66
C VAL A 85 0.99 -6.37 6.59
N SER A 86 2.31 -6.26 6.40
CA SER A 86 3.22 -7.39 6.20
C SER A 86 3.84 -7.85 7.52
N ARG A 87 4.04 -9.16 7.65
CA ARG A 87 4.62 -9.86 8.82
C ARG A 87 3.88 -9.56 10.13
N LEU A 88 2.55 -9.49 10.05
CA LEU A 88 1.64 -9.33 11.16
C LEU A 88 1.33 -10.70 11.78
N THR A 89 1.44 -10.82 13.10
CA THR A 89 1.01 -12.05 13.78
C THR A 89 -0.53 -12.14 13.82
N GLU A 90 -1.06 -13.36 13.95
CA GLU A 90 -2.51 -13.57 14.06
C GLU A 90 -3.09 -12.87 15.30
N GLN A 91 -2.36 -12.87 16.42
CA GLN A 91 -2.76 -12.14 17.62
C GLN A 91 -2.88 -10.64 17.36
N GLN A 92 -1.83 -10.01 16.81
CA GLN A 92 -1.88 -8.59 16.45
C GLN A 92 -2.99 -8.27 15.46
N TYR A 93 -3.27 -9.17 14.50
CA TYR A 93 -4.41 -9.00 13.61
C TYR A 93 -5.74 -8.95 14.38
N ASN A 94 -5.96 -9.91 15.29
CA ASN A 94 -7.17 -9.97 16.10
C ASN A 94 -7.35 -8.71 16.97
N ASP A 95 -6.25 -8.16 17.49
CA ASP A 95 -6.28 -6.93 18.30
C ASP A 95 -6.57 -5.66 17.47
N LEU A 96 -6.29 -5.69 16.16
CA LEU A 96 -6.49 -4.58 15.22
C LEU A 96 -7.83 -4.62 14.47
N VAL A 97 -8.47 -5.79 14.37
CA VAL A 97 -9.74 -5.99 13.68
C VAL A 97 -10.84 -5.12 14.28
N ARG A 98 -11.67 -4.55 13.40
CA ARG A 98 -12.87 -3.78 13.76
C ARG A 98 -14.06 -4.25 12.91
N PRO A 99 -15.24 -4.49 13.51
CA PRO A 99 -16.41 -4.99 12.77
C PRO A 99 -16.83 -4.12 11.58
N GLU A 100 -16.61 -2.80 11.67
CA GLU A 100 -16.96 -1.81 10.65
C GLU A 100 -15.91 -1.69 9.52
N VAL A 101 -14.74 -2.31 9.66
CA VAL A 101 -13.66 -2.27 8.68
C VAL A 101 -13.49 -3.65 8.06
N ALA A 102 -13.81 -3.78 6.77
CA ALA A 102 -13.55 -5.01 6.04
C ALA A 102 -12.05 -5.33 6.03
N SER A 103 -11.67 -6.47 6.60
CA SER A 103 -10.28 -6.93 6.67
C SER A 103 -10.16 -8.44 6.52
N ARG A 104 -8.96 -8.90 6.14
CA ARG A 104 -8.64 -10.33 6.05
C ARG A 104 -7.19 -10.58 6.41
N TYR A 105 -6.96 -11.63 7.20
CA TYR A 105 -5.63 -12.18 7.48
C TYR A 105 -5.33 -13.39 6.60
N TYR A 106 -4.07 -13.46 6.17
CA TYR A 106 -3.51 -14.52 5.33
C TYR A 106 -2.36 -15.17 6.11
N GLY A 107 -2.71 -16.27 6.80
CA GLY A 107 -1.82 -16.87 7.79
C GLY A 107 -0.52 -17.45 7.24
N ARG A 108 -0.46 -17.80 5.95
CA ARG A 108 0.74 -18.41 5.36
C ARG A 108 1.83 -17.38 5.08
N SER A 109 1.43 -16.17 4.67
CA SER A 109 2.29 -15.00 4.44
C SER A 109 2.45 -14.11 5.68
N SER A 110 1.69 -14.37 6.75
CA SER A 110 1.56 -13.43 7.88
C SER A 110 1.21 -12.02 7.41
N THR A 111 0.32 -11.91 6.43
CA THR A 111 -0.09 -10.63 5.82
C THR A 111 -1.55 -10.38 6.09
N ALA A 112 -1.92 -9.14 6.37
CA ALA A 112 -3.32 -8.72 6.47
C ALA A 112 -3.63 -7.61 5.46
N VAL A 113 -4.89 -7.54 5.03
CA VAL A 113 -5.44 -6.42 4.28
C VAL A 113 -6.52 -5.76 5.12
N PHE A 114 -6.44 -4.44 5.31
CA PHE A 114 -7.45 -3.63 5.99
C PHE A 114 -8.13 -2.65 5.04
N ALA A 115 -9.35 -2.24 5.39
CA ALA A 115 -10.22 -1.39 4.58
C ALA A 115 -10.35 -1.91 3.13
N MET A 116 -10.67 -3.19 3.01
CA MET A 116 -10.77 -3.89 1.73
C MET A 116 -11.85 -3.26 0.84
N ARG A 117 -11.47 -2.97 -0.40
CA ARG A 117 -12.35 -2.61 -1.52
C ARG A 117 -11.95 -3.47 -2.73
N PRO A 118 -12.87 -3.70 -3.69
CA PRO A 118 -12.50 -4.35 -4.94
C PRO A 118 -11.23 -3.69 -5.53
N PRO A 119 -10.18 -4.46 -5.84
CA PRO A 119 -8.97 -3.90 -6.42
C PRO A 119 -9.30 -3.26 -7.77
N GLU A 120 -8.63 -2.14 -8.07
CA GLU A 120 -8.77 -1.52 -9.39
C GLU A 120 -8.25 -2.47 -10.45
N SER A 121 -9.01 -2.64 -11.52
CA SER A 121 -8.60 -3.48 -12.64
C SER A 121 -7.55 -2.74 -13.46
N GLY A 122 -6.29 -3.15 -13.35
CA GLY A 122 -5.22 -2.78 -14.27
C GLY A 122 -5.13 -3.76 -15.44
N THR A 123 -4.20 -3.50 -16.36
CA THR A 123 -3.95 -4.35 -17.54
C THR A 123 -2.76 -5.29 -17.37
N GLY A 124 -2.09 -5.27 -16.21
CA GLY A 124 -0.92 -6.09 -15.93
C GLY A 124 -1.30 -7.54 -15.60
N SER A 125 -0.52 -8.50 -16.12
CA SER A 125 -0.64 -9.91 -15.75
C SER A 125 0.69 -10.41 -15.18
N VAL A 126 0.64 -11.05 -14.02
CA VAL A 126 1.80 -11.57 -13.29
C VAL A 126 1.65 -13.06 -13.07
N ALA A 127 2.64 -13.83 -13.50
CA ALA A 127 2.78 -15.23 -13.12
C ALA A 127 3.71 -15.34 -11.90
N ILE A 128 3.25 -15.99 -10.84
CA ILE A 128 4.06 -16.31 -9.66
C ILE A 128 4.34 -17.81 -9.69
N VAL A 129 5.61 -18.18 -9.83
CA VAL A 129 6.03 -19.58 -9.94
C VAL A 129 6.86 -19.94 -8.71
N THR A 130 6.50 -21.04 -8.04
CA THR A 130 7.26 -21.57 -6.89
C THR A 130 7.77 -22.97 -7.15
N ALA A 131 8.96 -23.28 -6.62
CA ALA A 131 9.55 -24.61 -6.77
C ALA A 131 9.01 -25.58 -5.71
N GLY A 132 8.76 -25.11 -4.50
CA GLY A 132 8.32 -25.96 -3.39
C GLY A 132 7.38 -25.26 -2.41
N THR A 133 6.97 -26.00 -1.38
CA THR A 133 6.02 -25.52 -0.37
C THR A 133 6.59 -24.44 0.53
N SER A 134 7.92 -24.38 0.69
CA SER A 134 8.64 -23.34 1.44
C SER A 134 8.38 -21.93 0.92
N ASP A 135 8.15 -21.81 -0.39
CA ASP A 135 8.03 -20.53 -1.07
C ASP A 135 6.60 -19.97 -0.96
N LEU A 136 5.63 -20.80 -0.56
CA LEU A 136 4.21 -20.47 -0.66
C LEU A 136 3.77 -19.29 0.20
N GLY A 137 4.45 -19.04 1.34
CA GLY A 137 4.20 -17.84 2.14
C GLY A 137 4.64 -16.57 1.44
N ILE A 138 5.84 -16.60 0.85
CA ILE A 138 6.37 -15.48 0.07
C ILE A 138 5.53 -15.26 -1.20
N ALA A 139 5.10 -16.34 -1.84
CA ALA A 139 4.24 -16.28 -3.02
C ALA A 139 2.86 -15.70 -2.72
N GLU A 140 2.27 -16.02 -1.56
CA GLU A 140 1.00 -15.43 -1.12
C GLU A 140 1.14 -13.92 -0.85
N GLU A 141 2.22 -13.48 -0.20
CA GLU A 141 2.48 -12.03 0.00
C GLU A 141 2.65 -11.30 -1.35
N ALA A 142 3.41 -11.89 -2.28
CA ALA A 142 3.60 -11.33 -3.62
C ALA A 142 2.31 -11.28 -4.43
N GLU A 143 1.46 -12.32 -4.33
CA GLU A 143 0.14 -12.38 -4.97
C GLU A 143 -0.75 -11.23 -4.47
N LEU A 144 -0.82 -11.03 -3.15
CA LEU A 144 -1.56 -9.94 -2.54
C LEU A 144 -1.04 -8.58 -3.01
N ALA A 145 0.27 -8.36 -2.99
CA ALA A 145 0.88 -7.12 -3.47
C ALA A 145 0.50 -6.83 -4.94
N CYS A 146 0.61 -7.82 -5.83
CA CYS A 146 0.28 -7.66 -7.25
C CYS A 146 -1.21 -7.38 -7.49
N ILE A 147 -2.10 -8.10 -6.80
CA ILE A 147 -3.55 -7.86 -6.89
C ILE A 147 -3.89 -6.43 -6.44
N HIS A 148 -3.28 -5.95 -5.36
CA HIS A 148 -3.56 -4.62 -4.80
C HIS A 148 -2.87 -3.51 -5.60
N ALA A 149 -1.89 -3.85 -6.44
CA ALA A 149 -1.34 -3.00 -7.49
C ALA A 149 -2.18 -2.98 -8.78
N GLY A 150 -3.25 -3.79 -8.84
CA GLY A 150 -4.17 -3.87 -9.99
C GLY A 150 -3.76 -4.87 -11.07
N SER A 151 -2.85 -5.81 -10.78
CA SER A 151 -2.51 -6.88 -11.73
C SER A 151 -3.38 -8.12 -11.53
N SER A 152 -3.70 -8.82 -12.61
CA SER A 152 -4.18 -10.21 -12.53
C SER A 152 -3.01 -11.13 -12.19
N VAL A 153 -3.22 -12.07 -11.26
CA VAL A 153 -2.17 -13.00 -10.83
C VAL A 153 -2.57 -14.42 -11.18
N THR A 154 -1.63 -15.19 -11.72
CA THR A 154 -1.73 -16.64 -11.84
C THR A 154 -0.58 -17.27 -11.08
N ARG A 155 -0.89 -18.16 -10.14
CA ARG A 155 0.11 -18.82 -9.31
C ARG A 155 0.30 -20.28 -9.74
N PHE A 156 1.54 -20.62 -10.07
CA PHE A 156 1.99 -21.98 -10.33
C PHE A 156 2.82 -22.45 -9.13
N ALA A 157 2.37 -23.50 -8.47
CA ALA A 157 2.99 -24.00 -7.25
C ALA A 157 3.63 -25.37 -7.46
N ASP A 158 4.76 -25.59 -6.77
CA ASP A 158 5.46 -26.87 -6.75
C ASP A 158 5.91 -27.30 -8.16
N VAL A 159 6.55 -26.36 -8.85
CA VAL A 159 7.15 -26.48 -10.18
C VAL A 159 8.66 -26.77 -10.06
N GLY A 160 9.05 -27.60 -9.09
CA GLY A 160 10.42 -28.08 -8.98
C GLY A 160 10.80 -28.99 -10.16
N ILE A 161 11.98 -29.62 -10.08
CA ILE A 161 12.48 -30.55 -11.11
C ILE A 161 11.44 -31.63 -11.46
N ALA A 162 10.71 -32.12 -10.46
CA ALA A 162 9.68 -33.16 -10.63
C ALA A 162 8.29 -32.62 -11.04
N GLY A 163 8.11 -31.31 -11.17
CA GLY A 163 6.82 -30.65 -11.42
C GLY A 163 6.82 -29.67 -12.59
N ILE A 164 7.81 -29.74 -13.48
CA ILE A 164 7.94 -28.83 -14.63
C ILE A 164 6.76 -28.93 -15.62
N ASP A 165 6.10 -30.08 -15.64
CA ASP A 165 4.87 -30.33 -16.37
C ASP A 165 3.72 -29.43 -15.93
N ARG A 166 3.74 -28.89 -14.71
CA ARG A 166 2.70 -27.99 -14.17
C ARG A 166 2.73 -26.58 -14.74
N LEU A 167 3.73 -26.26 -15.60
CA LEU A 167 3.81 -25.00 -16.35
C LEU A 167 3.29 -25.10 -17.79
N LEU A 168 3.10 -26.32 -18.30
CA LEU A 168 2.73 -26.60 -19.70
C LEU A 168 1.21 -26.68 -19.87
#